data_AF-A0A2H4VKY4-F1
#
_entry.id   AF-A0A2H4VKY4-F1
#
_cell.length_a   1.000
_cell.length_b   1.000
_cell.length_c   1.000
_cell.angle_alpha   90.00
_cell.angle_beta   90.00
_cell.angle_gamma   90.00
#
_symmetry.space_group_name_H-M   'P 1'
#
loop_
_entity.id
_entity.type
_entity.pdbx_description
1 polymer ?
#
loop_
_entity_poly.entity_id
_entity_poly.type
_entity_poly.pdbx_seq_one_letter_code
_entity_poly.pdbx_strand_id
1 'polypeptide(L)'
;MGYLICSKCKSYHELQSGESPRDLRDHCPCGGKLRYVENLDIVDPRWMQIIIPPKRTKGEVLREKIGVFSLENLKTRLNDFWNKCRYRLQSAQNWDNHTYYDTGMNALNAIKNELNLGNIRWTLVIPVIVAITLILTFVPGILTLLTFVLLVALGYTFNNQIIGAKNALIAGAISFLLGSLFSGSFLLLIPYTLLGVINGAVCGWIGGYLRNIRFQRRI
;
A
#
# COMPACT_ATOMS: atom_id res chain seq x y z
N MET A 1 -12.09 -33.09 33.71
CA MET A 1 -13.18 -32.74 32.77
C MET A 1 -13.81 -31.46 33.31
N GLY A 2 -14.31 -30.56 32.47
CA GLY A 2 -14.84 -29.28 32.95
C GLY A 2 -16.06 -28.86 32.15
N TYR A 3 -16.86 -27.95 32.70
CA TYR A 3 -18.16 -27.60 32.18
C TYR A 3 -18.28 -26.08 31.97
N LEU A 4 -18.98 -25.69 30.92
CA LEU A 4 -19.42 -24.30 30.69
C LEU A 4 -20.91 -24.19 30.98
N ILE A 5 -21.28 -23.34 31.92
CA ILE A 5 -22.67 -23.14 32.35
C ILE A 5 -23.19 -21.75 31.99
N CYS A 6 -24.47 -21.69 31.62
CA CYS A 6 -25.21 -20.44 31.48
C CYS A 6 -26.27 -20.33 32.58
N SER A 7 -26.11 -19.37 33.49
CA SER A 7 -27.06 -19.13 34.58
C SER A 7 -28.42 -18.61 34.12
N LYS A 8 -28.52 -18.07 32.89
CA LYS A 8 -29.74 -17.46 32.36
C LYS A 8 -30.75 -18.50 31.84
N CYS A 9 -30.28 -19.47 31.07
CA CYS A 9 -31.12 -20.54 30.50
C CYS A 9 -30.92 -21.90 31.16
N LYS A 10 -30.13 -21.96 32.25
CA LYS A 10 -29.78 -23.20 32.96
C LYS A 10 -29.26 -24.28 32.00
N SER A 11 -28.41 -23.91 31.06
CA SER A 11 -27.80 -24.86 30.13
C SER A 11 -26.35 -25.10 30.49
N TYR A 12 -25.86 -26.32 30.25
CA TYR A 12 -24.46 -26.69 30.44
C TYR A 12 -23.87 -27.28 29.17
N HIS A 13 -22.56 -27.17 29.02
CA HIS A 13 -21.79 -27.79 27.97
C HIS A 13 -20.59 -28.48 28.61
N GLU A 14 -20.46 -29.78 28.37
CA GLU A 14 -19.33 -30.57 28.82
C GLU A 14 -18.20 -30.45 27.81
N LEU A 15 -17.01 -30.06 28.27
CA LEU A 15 -15.83 -29.96 27.41
C LEU A 15 -15.32 -31.34 27.05
N GLN A 16 -15.09 -31.58 25.77
CA GLN A 16 -14.49 -32.82 25.30
C GLN A 16 -12.99 -32.87 25.63
N SER A 17 -12.40 -34.08 25.62
CA SER A 17 -10.98 -34.27 25.91
C SER A 17 -10.11 -33.51 24.88
N GLY A 18 -9.37 -32.50 25.33
CA GLY A 18 -8.55 -31.63 24.48
C GLY A 18 -9.22 -30.32 24.07
N GLU A 19 -10.47 -30.08 24.45
CA GLU A 19 -11.20 -28.83 24.18
C GLU A 19 -10.91 -27.78 25.26
N SER A 20 -10.45 -26.59 24.85
CA SER A 20 -10.18 -25.48 25.76
C SER A 20 -11.42 -24.58 25.89
N PRO A 21 -11.83 -24.19 27.11
CA PRO A 21 -12.94 -23.25 27.30
C PRO A 21 -12.69 -21.87 26.67
N ARG A 22 -11.44 -21.56 26.31
CA ARG A 22 -11.06 -20.29 25.65
C ARG A 22 -11.32 -20.28 24.14
N ASP A 23 -11.42 -21.45 23.53
CA ASP A 23 -11.64 -21.61 22.09
C ASP A 23 -13.14 -21.61 21.74
N LEU A 24 -14.00 -21.68 22.76
CA LEU A 24 -15.45 -21.60 22.66
C LEU A 24 -15.97 -20.17 22.76
N ARG A 25 -17.20 -19.93 22.31
CA ARG A 25 -17.82 -18.60 22.45
C ARG A 25 -18.02 -18.24 23.91
N ASP A 26 -17.78 -16.98 24.22
CA ASP A 26 -17.95 -16.43 25.58
C ASP A 26 -19.42 -16.28 26.01
N HIS A 27 -20.35 -16.40 25.05
CA HIS A 27 -21.79 -16.20 25.24
C HIS A 27 -22.61 -17.39 24.73
N CYS A 28 -23.63 -17.73 25.50
CA CYS A 28 -24.66 -18.70 25.16
C CYS A 28 -25.59 -18.15 24.07
N PRO A 29 -26.23 -18.98 23.24
CA PRO A 29 -27.22 -18.52 22.24
C PRO A 29 -28.36 -17.65 22.78
N CYS A 30 -28.68 -17.77 24.08
CA CYS A 30 -29.66 -16.93 24.78
C CYS A 30 -29.14 -15.52 25.17
N GLY A 31 -27.89 -15.20 24.80
CA GLY A 31 -27.17 -13.97 25.15
C GLY A 31 -26.60 -13.95 26.58
N GLY A 32 -26.69 -15.05 27.34
CA GLY A 32 -26.11 -15.14 28.67
C GLY A 32 -24.61 -15.43 28.64
N LYS A 33 -23.86 -14.89 29.61
CA LYS A 33 -22.41 -15.17 29.75
C LYS A 33 -22.19 -16.59 30.24
N LEU A 34 -21.25 -17.30 29.62
CA LEU A 34 -20.85 -18.65 30.02
C LEU A 34 -19.78 -18.60 31.12
N ARG A 35 -19.87 -19.49 32.09
CA ARG A 35 -18.90 -19.61 33.19
C ARG A 35 -18.32 -21.02 33.21
N TYR A 36 -17.00 -21.12 33.40
CA TYR A 36 -16.32 -22.40 33.55
C TYR A 36 -16.43 -22.91 34.99
N VAL A 37 -16.72 -24.19 35.15
CA VAL A 37 -16.73 -24.91 36.43
C VAL A 37 -16.05 -26.27 36.24
N GLU A 38 -15.24 -26.70 37.21
CA GLU A 38 -14.50 -27.97 37.12
C GLU A 38 -15.39 -29.18 37.38
N ASN A 39 -16.33 -29.07 38.31
CA ASN A 39 -17.31 -30.11 38.62
C ASN A 39 -18.71 -29.51 38.61
N LEU A 40 -19.65 -30.22 37.99
CA LEU A 40 -21.05 -29.84 37.93
C LEU A 40 -21.89 -30.85 38.71
N ASP A 41 -22.18 -30.55 39.97
CA ASP A 41 -23.14 -31.32 40.75
C ASP A 41 -24.56 -30.91 40.31
N ILE A 42 -25.15 -31.69 39.40
CA ILE A 42 -26.50 -31.40 38.89
C ILE A 42 -27.53 -31.77 39.96
N VAL A 43 -27.90 -30.78 40.77
CA VAL A 43 -28.94 -30.93 41.81
C VAL A 43 -30.35 -30.60 41.26
N ASP A 44 -30.44 -29.85 40.14
CA ASP A 44 -31.71 -29.41 39.55
C ASP A 44 -31.95 -30.12 38.19
N PRO A 45 -33.08 -30.83 37.99
CA PRO A 45 -33.38 -31.56 36.75
C PRO A 45 -33.67 -30.63 35.55
N ARG A 46 -33.74 -29.32 35.75
CA ARG A 46 -34.01 -28.34 34.68
C ARG A 46 -32.78 -27.96 33.86
N TRP A 47 -31.62 -28.54 34.16
CA TRP A 47 -30.40 -28.28 33.42
C TRP A 47 -30.37 -29.04 32.10
N MET A 48 -30.09 -28.34 31.00
CA MET A 48 -30.08 -28.93 29.66
C MET A 48 -28.71 -28.83 29.00
N GLN A 49 -28.23 -29.95 28.46
CA GLN A 49 -26.97 -29.97 27.72
C GLN A 49 -27.13 -29.29 26.36
N ILE A 50 -26.19 -28.40 26.02
CA ILE A 50 -26.14 -27.72 24.72
C ILE A 50 -24.75 -27.86 24.10
N ILE A 51 -24.68 -27.74 22.78
CA ILE A 51 -23.41 -27.68 22.04
C ILE A 51 -23.08 -26.21 21.81
N ILE A 52 -21.90 -25.77 22.27
CA ILE A 52 -21.43 -24.40 22.09
C ILE A 52 -20.47 -24.40 20.91
N PRO A 53 -20.76 -23.64 19.83
CA PRO A 53 -19.86 -23.58 18.69
C PRO A 53 -18.55 -22.86 19.04
N PRO A 54 -17.44 -23.21 18.38
CA PRO A 54 -16.15 -22.55 18.58
C PRO A 54 -16.21 -21.07 18.20
N LYS A 55 -15.29 -20.30 18.79
CA LYS A 55 -15.07 -18.89 18.51
C LYS A 55 -14.43 -18.77 17.12
N ARG A 56 -15.02 -17.95 16.25
CA ARG A 56 -14.42 -17.66 14.94
C ARG A 56 -13.03 -17.06 15.15
N THR A 57 -12.04 -17.58 14.45
CA THR A 57 -10.68 -17.03 14.51
C THR A 57 -10.63 -15.67 13.82
N LYS A 58 -9.73 -14.78 14.26
CA LYS A 58 -9.54 -13.46 13.62
C LYS A 58 -9.26 -13.60 12.10
N GLY A 59 -8.63 -14.70 11.69
CA GLY A 59 -8.36 -15.02 10.28
C GLY A 59 -9.62 -15.31 9.46
N GLU A 60 -10.59 -16.04 10.00
CA GLU A 60 -11.85 -16.35 9.30
C GLU A 60 -12.74 -15.12 9.12
N VAL A 61 -12.81 -14.25 10.13
CA VAL A 61 -13.53 -12.96 10.03
C VAL A 61 -12.89 -12.05 8.98
N LEU A 62 -11.56 -12.07 8.86
CA LEU A 62 -10.84 -11.32 7.84
C LEU A 62 -11.16 -11.88 6.43
N ARG A 63 -11.19 -13.20 6.28
CA ARG A 63 -11.45 -13.88 5.00
C ARG A 63 -12.87 -13.66 4.50
N GLU A 64 -13.85 -13.61 5.41
CA GLU A 64 -15.24 -13.23 5.11
C GLU A 64 -15.34 -11.78 4.62
N LYS A 65 -14.65 -10.83 5.28
CA LYS A 65 -14.57 -9.43 4.83
C LYS A 65 -13.91 -9.28 3.46
N ILE A 66 -12.89 -10.07 3.17
CA ILE A 66 -12.17 -10.05 1.89
C ILE A 66 -13.02 -10.69 0.78
N GLY A 67 -13.79 -11.74 1.08
CA GLY A 67 -14.69 -12.38 0.11
C GLY A 67 -15.83 -11.47 -0.40
N VAL A 68 -16.23 -10.47 0.40
CA VAL A 68 -17.22 -9.45 -0.02
C VAL A 68 -16.61 -8.44 -1.00
N PHE A 69 -15.28 -8.24 -0.97
CA PHE A 69 -14.56 -7.49 -1.99
C PHE A 69 -14.32 -8.38 -3.21
N SER A 70 -15.36 -8.57 -4.03
CA SER A 70 -15.21 -9.21 -5.34
C SER A 70 -14.12 -8.47 -6.15
N LEU A 71 -13.02 -9.18 -6.41
CA LEU A 71 -11.86 -8.71 -7.17
C LEU A 71 -12.27 -8.17 -8.55
N GLU A 72 -13.36 -8.71 -9.08
CA GLU A 72 -13.97 -8.31 -10.35
C GLU A 72 -14.59 -6.91 -10.27
N ASN A 73 -15.22 -6.58 -9.14
CA ASN A 73 -15.84 -5.28 -8.90
C ASN A 73 -14.80 -4.17 -8.60
N LEU A 74 -13.65 -4.55 -8.04
CA LEU A 74 -12.49 -3.66 -7.93
C LEU A 74 -11.87 -3.38 -9.30
N LYS A 75 -11.75 -4.41 -10.14
CA LYS A 75 -11.22 -4.28 -11.51
C LYS A 75 -12.09 -3.35 -12.35
N THR A 76 -13.42 -3.49 -12.31
CA THR A 76 -14.33 -2.61 -13.04
C THR A 76 -14.28 -1.17 -12.53
N ARG A 77 -14.23 -0.95 -11.21
CA ARG A 77 -14.08 0.39 -10.61
C ARG A 77 -12.75 1.06 -10.97
N LEU A 78 -11.65 0.32 -10.96
CA LEU A 78 -10.35 0.83 -11.39
C LEU A 78 -10.34 1.17 -12.87
N ASN A 79 -11.00 0.35 -13.70
CA ASN A 79 -11.09 0.61 -15.14
C ASN A 79 -11.95 1.85 -15.45
N ASP A 80 -13.06 2.05 -14.72
CA ASP A 80 -13.89 3.25 -14.86
C ASP A 80 -13.15 4.52 -14.40
N PHE A 81 -12.46 4.45 -13.26
CA PHE A 81 -11.61 5.53 -12.78
C PHE A 81 -10.51 5.87 -13.78
N TRP A 82 -9.84 4.85 -14.32
CA TRP A 82 -8.82 5.01 -15.35
C TRP A 82 -9.38 5.64 -16.63
N ASN A 83 -10.56 5.21 -17.08
CA ASN A 83 -11.22 5.76 -18.27
C ASN A 83 -11.62 7.24 -18.07
N LYS A 84 -12.11 7.61 -16.88
CA LYS A 84 -12.40 9.03 -16.54
C LYS A 84 -11.14 9.88 -16.47
N CYS A 85 -10.07 9.38 -15.87
CA CYS A 85 -8.78 10.06 -15.86
C CYS A 85 -8.22 10.23 -17.28
N ARG A 86 -8.32 9.18 -18.12
CA ARG A 86 -7.91 9.21 -19.53
C ARG A 86 -8.69 10.27 -20.31
N TYR A 87 -10.01 10.34 -20.15
CA TYR A 87 -10.85 11.33 -20.85
C TYR A 87 -10.49 12.78 -20.46
N ARG A 88 -10.23 13.04 -19.17
CA ARG A 88 -9.79 14.38 -18.72
C ARG A 88 -8.40 14.76 -19.23
N LEU A 89 -7.50 13.80 -19.35
CA LEU A 89 -6.17 14.03 -19.91
C LEU A 89 -6.23 14.28 -21.42
N GLN A 90 -7.08 13.55 -22.15
CA GLN A 90 -7.31 13.74 -23.58
C GLN A 90 -7.98 15.09 -23.89
N SER A 91 -8.92 15.57 -23.06
CA SER A 91 -9.54 16.89 -23.29
C SER A 91 -8.59 18.06 -23.06
N ALA A 92 -7.54 17.87 -22.25
CA ALA A 92 -6.49 18.85 -22.05
C ALA A 92 -5.48 18.90 -23.23
N GLN A 93 -5.39 17.85 -24.04
CA GLN A 93 -4.52 17.77 -25.22
C GLN A 93 -5.13 18.39 -26.49
N ASN A 94 -6.42 18.76 -26.48
CA ASN A 94 -7.12 19.25 -27.67
C ASN A 94 -6.85 20.74 -28.03
N TRP A 95 -5.80 21.34 -27.47
CA TRP A 95 -5.42 22.74 -27.73
C TRP A 95 -4.23 22.91 -28.67
N ASP A 96 -3.50 21.84 -29.03
CA ASP A 96 -2.41 21.93 -29.99
C ASP A 96 -2.63 20.95 -31.16
N ASN A 97 -2.97 21.55 -32.29
CA ASN A 97 -3.26 20.90 -33.56
C ASN A 97 -2.04 20.16 -34.15
N HIS A 98 -2.37 19.08 -34.87
CA HIS A 98 -1.58 18.36 -35.87
C HIS A 98 -0.38 17.52 -35.37
N THR A 99 -0.61 16.22 -35.17
CA THR A 99 0.06 15.20 -35.97
C THR A 99 -0.70 13.87 -35.90
N TYR A 100 -0.88 13.29 -37.08
CA TYR A 100 -1.51 12.03 -37.39
C TYR A 100 -0.55 10.88 -37.06
N TYR A 101 -0.95 9.93 -36.22
CA TYR A 101 -1.02 8.49 -36.52
C TYR A 101 -1.69 7.75 -35.34
N ASP A 102 -2.80 7.12 -35.68
CA ASP A 102 -3.52 6.12 -34.90
C ASP A 102 -2.67 4.85 -34.78
N THR A 103 -2.37 4.39 -33.56
CA THR A 103 -2.10 2.98 -33.27
C THR A 103 -2.33 2.72 -31.79
N GLY A 104 -3.30 1.86 -31.51
CA GLY A 104 -3.68 1.44 -30.17
C GLY A 104 -2.55 0.86 -29.33
N MET A 105 -2.75 0.99 -28.01
CA MET A 105 -2.13 0.19 -26.95
C MET A 105 -0.62 0.35 -26.74
N ASN A 106 -0.15 1.56 -26.42
CA ASN A 106 1.28 1.78 -26.21
C ASN A 106 1.61 2.77 -25.07
N ALA A 107 0.89 2.79 -23.95
CA ALA A 107 1.31 3.64 -22.81
C ALA A 107 2.76 3.33 -22.38
N LEU A 108 3.17 2.06 -22.39
CA LEU A 108 4.56 1.68 -22.13
C LEU A 108 5.52 2.07 -23.25
N ASN A 109 5.10 2.07 -24.51
CA ASN A 109 5.94 2.47 -25.64
C ASN A 109 6.00 3.99 -25.85
N ALA A 110 4.96 4.73 -25.44
CA ALA A 110 4.94 6.17 -25.30
C ALA A 110 5.82 6.58 -24.12
N ILE A 111 5.68 5.91 -22.96
CA ILE A 111 6.62 6.05 -21.84
C ILE A 111 8.05 5.67 -22.28
N LYS A 112 8.26 4.64 -23.09
CA LYS A 112 9.59 4.23 -23.59
C LYS A 112 10.18 5.24 -24.59
N ASN A 113 9.38 5.78 -25.50
CA ASN A 113 9.80 6.81 -26.45
C ASN A 113 9.98 8.18 -25.77
N GLU A 114 9.25 8.44 -24.68
CA GLU A 114 9.31 9.70 -23.93
C GLU A 114 10.36 9.67 -22.81
N LEU A 115 10.61 8.49 -22.22
CA LEU A 115 11.81 8.16 -21.44
C LEU A 115 12.98 7.85 -22.38
N ASN A 116 13.25 8.70 -23.36
CA ASN A 116 14.47 8.61 -24.13
C ASN A 116 15.66 8.90 -23.20
N LEU A 117 16.22 7.84 -22.60
CA LEU A 117 17.26 7.87 -21.56
C LEU A 117 18.60 8.42 -22.06
N GLY A 118 18.72 8.73 -23.36
CA GLY A 118 19.95 9.20 -23.99
C GLY A 118 20.44 10.57 -23.51
N ASN A 119 19.59 11.38 -22.86
CA ASN A 119 19.95 12.72 -22.38
C ASN A 119 20.04 12.83 -20.85
N ILE A 120 20.22 11.71 -20.15
CA ILE A 120 20.41 11.69 -18.70
C ILE A 120 21.83 12.12 -18.37
N ARG A 121 21.98 13.15 -17.54
CA ARG A 121 23.29 13.56 -17.01
C ARG A 121 23.68 12.66 -15.85
N TRP A 122 24.12 11.43 -16.16
CA TRP A 122 24.49 10.41 -15.18
C TRP A 122 25.52 10.89 -14.15
N THR A 123 26.41 11.80 -14.54
CA THR A 123 27.38 12.46 -13.63
C THR A 123 26.72 13.10 -12.41
N LEU A 124 25.49 13.62 -12.53
CA LEU A 124 24.74 14.21 -11.41
C LEU A 124 23.77 13.23 -10.77
N VAL A 125 23.25 12.27 -11.54
CA VAL A 125 22.23 11.33 -11.08
C VAL A 125 22.84 10.24 -10.19
N ILE A 126 23.99 9.66 -10.57
CA ILE A 126 24.68 8.61 -9.81
C ILE A 126 24.97 9.01 -8.35
N PRO A 127 25.62 10.15 -8.06
CA PRO A 127 25.94 10.51 -6.68
C PRO A 127 24.68 10.72 -5.84
N VAL A 128 23.61 11.27 -6.44
CA VAL A 128 22.31 11.43 -5.76
C VAL A 128 21.68 10.07 -5.47
N ILE A 129 21.74 9.12 -6.40
CA ILE A 129 21.26 7.75 -6.17
C ILE A 129 21.98 7.11 -5.00
N VAL A 130 23.31 7.17 -4.98
CA VAL A 130 24.12 6.59 -3.90
C VAL A 130 23.77 7.22 -2.57
N ALA A 131 23.67 8.55 -2.51
CA ALA A 131 23.31 9.27 -1.28
C ALA A 131 21.93 8.88 -0.75
N ILE A 132 20.90 8.87 -1.60
CA ILE A 132 19.54 8.49 -1.21
C ILE A 132 19.51 7.03 -0.76
N THR A 133 20.18 6.13 -1.49
CA THR A 133 20.26 4.71 -1.14
C THR A 133 20.87 4.53 0.25
N LEU A 134 22.01 5.18 0.54
CA LEU A 134 22.66 5.11 1.85
C LEU A 134 21.75 5.62 2.98
N ILE A 135 21.05 6.73 2.76
CA ILE A 135 20.11 7.28 3.75
C ILE A 135 18.99 6.28 4.04
N LEU A 136 18.39 5.70 2.99
CA LEU A 136 17.31 4.72 3.13
C LEU A 136 17.78 3.42 3.82
N THR A 137 19.02 3.00 3.59
CA THR A 137 19.58 1.77 4.16
C THR A 137 20.03 1.94 5.61
N PHE A 138 20.77 3.00 5.93
CA PHE A 138 21.45 3.13 7.22
C PHE A 138 20.75 4.06 8.21
N VAL A 139 19.90 4.98 7.73
CA VAL A 139 19.26 5.98 8.61
C VAL A 139 17.75 6.10 8.33
N PRO A 140 16.99 5.00 8.47
CA PRO A 140 15.53 5.06 8.36
C PRO A 140 14.94 5.96 9.46
N GLY A 141 13.95 6.79 9.12
CA GLY A 141 13.28 7.70 10.06
C GLY A 141 13.30 9.16 9.59
N ILE A 142 13.64 10.10 10.48
CA ILE A 142 13.53 11.55 10.20
C ILE A 142 14.39 12.00 9.00
N LEU A 143 15.52 11.33 8.74
CA LEU A 143 16.40 11.64 7.61
C LEU A 143 15.83 11.22 6.25
N THR A 144 14.72 10.46 6.21
CA THR A 144 14.01 10.21 4.96
C THR A 144 13.51 11.50 4.32
N LEU A 145 13.23 12.56 5.09
CA LEU A 145 12.91 13.89 4.57
C LEU A 145 14.05 14.49 3.72
N LEU A 146 15.30 14.15 4.04
CA LEU A 146 16.47 14.59 3.26
C LEU A 146 16.43 14.04 1.83
N THR A 147 15.84 12.86 1.61
CA THR A 147 15.73 12.27 0.28
C THR A 147 14.85 13.11 -0.66
N PHE A 148 13.77 13.70 -0.14
CA PHE A 148 12.93 14.63 -0.89
C PHE A 148 13.70 15.89 -1.27
N VAL A 149 14.48 16.44 -0.33
CA VAL A 149 15.33 17.62 -0.59
C VAL A 149 16.36 17.32 -1.66
N LEU A 150 17.01 16.15 -1.63
CA LEU A 150 17.96 15.71 -2.65
C LEU A 150 17.31 15.57 -4.03
N LEU A 151 16.10 15.02 -4.10
CA LEU A 151 15.36 14.89 -5.37
C LEU A 151 14.93 16.26 -5.93
N VAL A 152 14.48 17.19 -5.07
CA VAL A 152 14.16 18.57 -5.46
C VAL A 152 15.43 19.28 -5.96
N ALA A 153 16.54 19.13 -5.23
CA ALA A 153 17.82 19.71 -5.60
C ALA A 153 18.31 19.17 -6.95
N LEU A 154 18.18 17.86 -7.19
CA LEU A 154 18.51 17.23 -8.46
C LEU A 154 17.67 17.83 -9.59
N GLY A 155 16.35 17.95 -9.42
CA GLY A 155 15.47 18.60 -10.41
C GLY A 155 15.84 20.06 -10.69
N TYR A 156 16.25 20.80 -9.66
CA TYR A 156 16.67 22.21 -9.75
C TYR A 156 17.97 22.42 -10.54
N THR A 157 18.83 21.41 -10.65
CA THR A 157 20.09 21.52 -11.42
C THR A 157 19.89 21.64 -12.93
N PHE A 158 18.72 21.27 -13.44
CA PHE A 158 18.42 21.29 -14.87
C PHE A 158 17.64 22.54 -15.27
N ASN A 159 18.04 23.16 -16.38
CA ASN A 159 17.33 24.35 -16.90
C ASN A 159 15.95 23.98 -17.46
N ASN A 160 15.82 22.79 -18.06
CA ASN A 160 14.54 22.28 -18.55
C ASN A 160 13.83 21.49 -17.46
N GLN A 161 12.65 21.97 -17.05
CA GLN A 161 11.82 21.34 -16.01
C GLN A 161 11.51 19.87 -16.32
N ILE A 162 11.20 19.56 -17.58
CA ILE A 162 10.91 18.19 -18.03
C ILE A 162 12.14 17.28 -17.87
N ILE A 163 13.34 17.77 -18.19
CA ILE A 163 14.58 16.99 -18.07
C ILE A 163 14.92 16.75 -16.59
N GLY A 164 14.76 17.76 -15.75
CA GLY A 164 14.94 17.64 -14.30
C GLY A 164 13.99 16.62 -13.67
N ALA A 165 12.71 16.66 -14.05
CA ALA A 165 11.71 15.69 -13.60
C ALA A 165 12.05 14.26 -14.02
N LYS A 166 12.48 14.05 -15.27
CA LYS A 166 12.90 12.73 -15.77
C LYS A 166 14.10 12.18 -14.98
N ASN A 167 15.12 12.99 -14.75
CA ASN A 167 16.32 12.56 -14.02
C ASN A 167 16.03 12.27 -12.55
N ALA A 168 15.19 13.07 -11.89
CA ALA A 168 14.77 12.83 -10.51
C ALA A 168 13.84 11.61 -10.38
N LEU A 169 12.96 11.36 -11.35
CA LEU A 169 12.13 10.15 -11.41
C LEU A 169 13.01 8.90 -11.45
N ILE A 170 13.99 8.87 -12.34
CA ILE A 170 14.91 7.73 -12.49
C ILE A 170 15.76 7.56 -11.24
N ALA A 171 16.28 8.66 -10.70
CA ALA A 171 17.01 8.64 -9.43
C ALA A 171 16.14 8.05 -8.32
N GLY A 172 14.91 8.53 -8.14
CA GLY A 172 13.98 8.06 -7.12
C GLY A 172 13.66 6.57 -7.28
N ALA A 173 13.36 6.11 -8.50
CA ALA A 173 13.07 4.71 -8.78
C ALA A 173 14.23 3.79 -8.40
N ILE A 174 15.45 4.11 -8.86
CA ILE A 174 16.64 3.29 -8.61
C ILE A 174 17.02 3.33 -7.12
N SER A 175 16.98 4.50 -6.48
CA SER A 175 17.42 4.65 -5.09
C SER A 175 16.51 3.90 -4.12
N PHE A 176 15.19 3.98 -4.32
CA PHE A 176 14.23 3.29 -3.45
C PHE A 176 14.22 1.78 -3.70
N LEU A 177 14.43 1.35 -4.94
CA LEU A 177 14.64 -0.06 -5.28
C LEU A 177 15.88 -0.61 -4.56
N LEU A 178 17.03 0.06 -4.70
CA LEU A 178 18.27 -0.36 -4.05
C LEU A 178 18.18 -0.28 -2.53
N GLY A 179 17.56 0.77 -1.98
CA GLY A 179 17.34 0.92 -0.54
C GLY A 179 16.47 -0.21 0.03
N SER A 180 15.41 -0.61 -0.68
CA SER A 180 14.58 -1.76 -0.31
C SER A 180 15.33 -3.08 -0.39
N LEU A 181 16.24 -3.22 -1.36
CA LEU A 181 17.04 -4.44 -1.56
C LEU A 181 18.09 -4.59 -0.45
N PHE A 182 18.80 -3.51 -0.12
CA PHE A 182 19.81 -3.52 0.95
C PHE A 182 19.24 -3.56 2.36
N SER A 183 18.02 -3.08 2.58
CA SER A 183 17.32 -3.20 3.87
C SER A 183 16.69 -4.58 4.11
N GLY A 184 16.78 -5.51 3.15
CA GLY A 184 16.21 -6.86 3.26
C GLY A 184 14.67 -6.92 3.16
N SER A 185 14.02 -5.82 2.75
CA SER A 185 12.57 -5.69 2.67
C SER A 185 12.00 -6.17 1.33
N PHE A 186 12.21 -7.45 0.98
CA PHE A 186 11.86 -7.98 -0.35
C PHE A 186 10.36 -7.89 -0.71
N LEU A 187 9.47 -8.07 0.27
CA LEU A 187 8.02 -7.94 0.06
C LEU A 187 7.59 -6.50 -0.26
N LEU A 188 8.41 -5.52 0.09
CA LEU A 188 8.13 -4.10 -0.12
C LEU A 188 8.86 -3.53 -1.35
N LEU A 189 9.50 -4.37 -2.15
CA LEU A 189 10.29 -3.93 -3.29
C LEU A 189 9.46 -3.17 -4.34
N ILE A 190 8.29 -3.71 -4.70
CA ILE A 190 7.35 -3.06 -5.62
C ILE A 190 6.78 -1.76 -5.02
N PRO A 191 6.18 -1.76 -3.81
CA PRO A 191 5.61 -0.53 -3.25
C PRO A 191 6.66 0.56 -2.97
N TYR A 192 7.88 0.21 -2.53
CA TYR A 192 8.94 1.21 -2.36
C TYR A 192 9.44 1.77 -3.68
N THR A 193 9.56 0.95 -4.73
CA THR A 193 9.95 1.45 -6.06
C THR A 193 8.89 2.41 -6.61
N LEU A 194 7.59 2.07 -6.46
CA LEU A 194 6.49 2.97 -6.82
C LEU A 194 6.55 4.29 -6.04
N LEU A 195 6.80 4.21 -4.72
CA LEU A 195 6.98 5.40 -3.90
C LEU A 195 8.14 6.26 -4.40
N GLY A 196 9.27 5.64 -4.76
CA GLY A 196 10.43 6.32 -5.35
C GLY A 196 10.12 6.99 -6.69
N VAL A 197 9.37 6.33 -7.57
CA VAL A 197 8.92 6.91 -8.86
C VAL A 197 8.05 8.14 -8.63
N ILE A 198 7.05 8.04 -7.75
CA ILE A 198 6.11 9.13 -7.46
C ILE A 198 6.87 10.31 -6.84
N ASN A 199 7.69 10.05 -5.82
CA ASN A 199 8.47 11.09 -5.15
C ASN A 199 9.48 11.74 -6.08
N GLY A 200 10.17 10.95 -6.91
CA GLY A 200 11.11 11.45 -7.91
C GLY A 200 10.46 12.36 -8.94
N ALA A 201 9.29 11.96 -9.46
CA ALA A 201 8.53 12.77 -10.42
C ALA A 201 8.07 14.11 -9.81
N VAL A 202 7.44 14.06 -8.63
CA VAL A 202 6.90 15.24 -7.95
C VAL A 202 8.02 16.19 -7.52
N CYS A 203 9.04 15.67 -6.84
CA CYS A 203 10.16 16.49 -6.37
C CYS A 203 10.97 17.07 -7.52
N GLY A 204 11.20 16.29 -8.57
CA GLY A 204 11.90 16.76 -9.77
C GLY A 204 11.17 17.89 -10.49
N TRP A 205 9.84 17.77 -10.60
CA TRP A 205 8.99 18.81 -11.18
C TRP A 205 9.03 20.10 -10.34
N ILE A 206 8.91 19.99 -9.01
CA ILE A 206 9.01 21.11 -8.07
C ILE A 206 10.39 21.79 -8.21
N GLY A 207 11.48 21.01 -8.22
CA GLY A 207 12.84 21.52 -8.39
C GLY A 207 13.02 22.30 -9.70
N GLY A 208 12.55 21.73 -10.81
CA GLY A 208 12.60 22.38 -12.12
C GLY A 208 11.74 23.66 -12.18
N TYR A 209 10.57 23.65 -11.55
CA TYR A 209 9.70 24.83 -11.45
C TYR A 209 10.35 25.97 -10.66
N LEU A 210 10.96 25.66 -9.50
CA LEU A 210 11.70 26.63 -8.68
C LEU A 210 12.87 27.23 -9.45
N ARG A 211 13.57 26.43 -10.26
CA ARG A 211 14.65 26.89 -11.14
C ARG A 211 14.15 27.90 -12.16
N ASN A 212 13.01 27.61 -12.79
CA ASN A 212 12.41 28.47 -13.81
C ASN A 212 11.98 29.84 -13.23
N ILE A 213 11.32 29.84 -12.06
CA ILE A 213 10.97 31.10 -11.35
C ILE A 213 12.22 31.94 -11.07
N ARG A 214 13.31 31.30 -10.58
CA ARG A 214 14.55 32.03 -10.28
C ARG A 214 15.19 32.61 -11.53
N PHE A 215 15.08 31.93 -12.67
CA PHE A 215 15.58 32.41 -13.94
C PHE A 215 14.80 33.64 -14.43
N GLN A 216 13.47 33.60 -14.36
CA GLN A 216 12.59 34.73 -14.69
C GLN A 216 12.84 35.97 -13.82
N ARG A 217 13.21 35.81 -12.54
CA ARG A 217 13.54 36.93 -11.65
C ARG A 217 14.93 37.55 -11.85
N ARG A 218 15.80 36.93 -12.66
CA ARG A 218 17.15 37.46 -12.96
C ARG A 218 17.21 38.26 -14.26
N ILE A 219 16.16 38.17 -15.09
CA ILE A 219 15.98 38.96 -16.30
C ILE A 219 15.22 40.23 -15.91
#